data_AF-A0A7K8BGF8-F1
#
_entry.id   AF-A0A7K8BGF8-F1
#
_cell.length_a   1.000
_cell.length_b   1.000
_cell.length_c   1.000
_cell.angle_alpha   90.00
_cell.angle_beta   90.00
_cell.angle_gamma   90.00
#
_symmetry.space_group_name_H-M   'P 1'
#
loop_
_entity.id
_entity.type
_entity.pdbx_description
1 polymer ?
#
loop_
_entity_poly.entity_id
_entity_poly.type
_entity_poly.pdbx_seq_one_letter_code
_entity_poly.pdbx_strand_id
1 'polypeptide(L)'
;IQHTTGIPHSPTRQAVVERTHQTLKRVLLQQSSTIKMNSPVFRLAKALFTVNFLNCSFEEPDPPIVRHFSNTSKQKLKENPEVLIKDPETQQVQGP
;
A
#
# COMPACT_ATOMS: atom_id res chain seq x y z
N ILE A 1 -20.12 -2.95 9.00
CA ILE A 1 -19.23 -3.24 7.85
C ILE A 1 -20.02 -2.90 6.59
N GLN A 2 -19.54 -1.98 5.76
CA GLN A 2 -20.19 -1.62 4.50
C GLN A 2 -19.49 -2.37 3.36
N HIS A 3 -20.26 -2.97 2.45
CA HIS A 3 -19.73 -3.70 1.30
C HIS A 3 -19.74 -2.81 0.06
N THR A 4 -18.65 -2.80 -0.69
CA THR A 4 -18.54 -2.09 -1.96
C THR A 4 -17.85 -3.00 -2.97
N THR A 5 -18.48 -3.18 -4.13
CA THR A 5 -17.94 -3.98 -5.24
C THR A 5 -17.45 -3.08 -6.37
N GLY A 6 -16.53 -3.61 -7.18
CA GLY A 6 -15.99 -2.92 -8.34
C GLY A 6 -16.86 -3.05 -9.59
N ILE A 7 -16.35 -2.50 -10.70
CA ILE A 7 -16.92 -2.71 -12.03
C ILE A 7 -16.63 -4.17 -12.43
N PRO A 8 -17.61 -4.93 -12.93
CA PRO A 8 -17.39 -6.30 -13.40
C PRO A 8 -16.21 -6.38 -14.37
N HIS A 9 -15.37 -7.39 -14.20
CA HIS A 9 -14.19 -7.69 -15.04
C HIS A 9 -13.12 -6.57 -15.12
N SER A 10 -13.21 -5.52 -14.31
CA SER A 10 -12.21 -4.45 -14.25
C SER A 10 -11.35 -4.57 -12.98
N PRO A 11 -10.02 -4.80 -13.10
CA PRO A 11 -9.13 -4.91 -11.94
C PRO A 11 -8.78 -3.54 -11.33
N THR A 12 -9.08 -2.44 -12.01
CA THR A 12 -8.56 -1.09 -11.68
C THR A 12 -8.87 -0.65 -10.26
N ARG A 13 -10.08 -0.94 -9.75
CA ARG A 13 -10.48 -0.58 -8.37
C ARG A 13 -9.74 -1.38 -7.29
N GLN A 14 -9.06 -2.47 -7.64
CA GLN A 14 -8.30 -3.32 -6.74
C GLN A 14 -6.79 -3.27 -7.00
N ALA A 15 -6.33 -2.34 -7.85
CA ALA A 15 -4.92 -2.22 -8.26
C ALA A 15 -3.94 -2.13 -7.07
N VAL A 16 -4.33 -1.50 -5.96
CA VAL A 16 -3.52 -1.44 -4.73
C VAL A 16 -3.31 -2.84 -4.16
N VAL A 17 -4.37 -3.63 -4.03
CA VAL A 17 -4.32 -5.01 -3.52
C VAL A 17 -3.53 -5.90 -4.48
N GLU A 18 -3.72 -5.74 -5.79
CA GLU A 18 -2.98 -6.50 -6.78
C GLU A 18 -1.47 -6.18 -6.74
N ARG A 19 -1.09 -4.91 -6.60
CA ARG A 19 0.31 -4.52 -6.38
C ARG A 19 0.86 -5.14 -5.09
N THR A 20 0.09 -5.15 -4.01
CA THR A 20 0.48 -5.82 -2.76
C THR A 20 0.69 -7.32 -2.96
N HIS A 21 -0.17 -7.99 -3.73
CA HIS A 21 0.03 -9.41 -4.07
C HIS A 21 1.33 -9.65 -4.84
N GLN A 22 1.71 -8.78 -5.77
CA GLN A 22 2.99 -8.90 -6.49
C GLN A 22 4.18 -8.79 -5.53
N THR A 23 4.16 -7.81 -4.63
CA THR A 23 5.20 -7.65 -3.59
C THR A 23 5.31 -8.89 -2.70
N LEU A 24 4.17 -9.42 -2.23
CA LEU A 24 4.15 -10.59 -1.36
C LEU A 24 4.69 -11.83 -2.08
N LYS A 25 4.29 -12.07 -3.34
CA LYS A 25 4.83 -13.17 -4.16
C LYS A 25 6.33 -13.06 -4.33
N ARG A 26 6.86 -11.85 -4.58
CA ARG A 26 8.31 -11.61 -4.69
C ARG A 26 9.05 -12.01 -3.42
N VAL A 27 8.55 -11.59 -2.24
CA VAL A 27 9.18 -11.96 -0.95
C VAL A 27 9.11 -13.47 -0.70
N LEU A 28 7.97 -14.11 -0.99
CA LEU A 28 7.81 -15.56 -0.85
C LEU A 28 8.74 -16.37 -1.77
N LEU A 29 9.03 -15.86 -2.97
CA LEU A 29 10.00 -16.45 -3.90
C LEU A 29 11.42 -16.30 -3.37
N GLN A 30 11.80 -15.12 -2.86
CA GLN A 30 13.12 -14.89 -2.26
C GLN A 30 13.39 -15.82 -1.07
N GLN A 31 12.37 -16.06 -0.23
CA GLN A 31 12.46 -16.98 0.90
C GLN A 31 12.69 -18.45 0.49
N SER A 32 12.23 -18.85 -0.71
CA SER A 32 12.32 -20.24 -1.18
C SER A 32 13.76 -20.69 -1.47
N SER A 33 14.66 -19.73 -1.68
CA SER A 33 16.10 -19.98 -1.83
C SER A 33 16.77 -20.36 -0.51
N THR A 34 16.22 -19.92 0.63
CA THR A 34 16.92 -20.02 1.92
C THR A 34 16.49 -21.20 2.78
N ILE A 35 15.23 -21.68 2.74
CA ILE A 35 14.77 -22.76 3.66
C ILE A 35 13.64 -23.59 3.02
N LYS A 36 13.92 -24.84 2.63
CA LYS A 36 12.94 -25.82 2.08
C LYS A 36 12.07 -26.51 3.16
N MET A 37 12.38 -26.34 4.44
CA MET A 37 11.80 -27.11 5.56
C MET A 37 10.64 -26.44 6.31
N ASN A 38 10.23 -25.23 5.91
CA ASN A 38 9.24 -24.46 6.68
C ASN A 38 7.80 -24.71 6.21
N SER A 39 6.85 -24.75 7.16
CA SER A 39 5.43 -24.84 6.85
C SER A 39 4.94 -23.63 6.04
N PRO A 40 3.88 -23.77 5.21
CA PRO A 40 3.33 -22.65 4.44
C PRO A 40 2.95 -21.44 5.30
N VAL A 41 2.39 -21.69 6.50
CA VAL A 41 2.01 -20.64 7.45
C VAL A 41 3.23 -19.88 7.96
N PHE A 42 4.32 -20.59 8.31
CA PHE A 42 5.54 -19.94 8.76
C PHE A 42 6.16 -19.06 7.67
N ARG A 43 6.17 -19.55 6.42
CA ARG A 43 6.65 -18.77 5.26
C ARG A 43 5.82 -17.50 5.08
N LEU A 44 4.50 -17.61 5.15
CA LEU A 44 3.60 -16.46 5.03
C LEU A 44 3.81 -15.47 6.19
N ALA A 45 3.87 -15.94 7.43
CA ALA A 45 4.09 -15.09 8.61
C ALA A 45 5.42 -14.32 8.50
N LYS A 46 6.49 -15.01 8.10
CA LYS A 46 7.79 -14.38 7.84
C LYS A 46 7.71 -13.33 6.73
N ALA A 47 7.00 -13.62 5.63
CA ALA A 47 6.84 -12.69 4.52
C ALA A 47 6.07 -11.43 4.93
N LEU A 48 4.97 -11.61 5.67
CA LEU A 48 4.18 -10.49 6.22
C LEU A 48 5.00 -9.67 7.21
N PHE A 49 5.82 -10.32 8.05
CA PHE A 49 6.72 -9.61 8.94
C PHE A 49 7.69 -8.72 8.17
N THR A 50 8.36 -9.27 7.15
CA THR A 50 9.27 -8.49 6.30
C THR A 50 8.56 -7.32 5.62
N VAL A 51 7.39 -7.56 5.02
CA VAL A 51 6.64 -6.51 4.31
C VAL A 51 6.14 -5.41 5.24
N ASN A 52 5.68 -5.75 6.46
CA ASN A 52 5.04 -4.77 7.34
C ASN A 52 6.01 -4.05 8.28
N PHE A 53 7.08 -4.71 8.72
CA PHE A 53 7.97 -4.21 9.77
C PHE A 53 9.37 -3.83 9.29
N LEU A 54 9.83 -4.39 8.17
CA LEU A 54 11.21 -4.20 7.69
C LEU A 54 11.30 -3.47 6.35
N ASN A 55 10.18 -3.24 5.67
CA ASN A 55 10.16 -2.62 4.36
C ASN A 55 10.27 -1.11 4.48
N CYS A 56 11.50 -0.60 4.42
CA CYS A 56 11.84 0.82 4.42
C CYS A 56 12.65 1.15 3.16
N SER A 57 12.57 2.40 2.71
CA SER A 57 13.42 2.93 1.64
C SER A 57 14.01 4.27 2.05
N PHE A 58 14.92 4.82 1.24
CA PHE A 58 15.43 6.18 1.46
C PHE A 58 14.31 7.24 1.36
N GLU A 59 13.35 7.03 0.47
CA GLU A 59 12.20 7.93 0.27
C GLU A 59 11.12 7.74 1.35
N GLU A 60 10.97 6.51 1.86
CA GLU A 60 10.00 6.15 2.88
C GLU A 60 10.70 5.42 4.03
N PRO A 61 11.33 6.18 4.95
CA PRO A 61 12.16 5.61 6.01
C PRO A 61 11.34 4.85 7.06
N ASP A 62 10.09 5.25 7.26
CA ASP A 62 9.20 4.62 8.24
C ASP A 62 8.56 3.35 7.67
N PRO A 63 8.69 2.19 8.36
CA PRO A 63 8.08 0.96 7.90
C PRO A 63 6.54 1.05 7.93
N PRO A 64 5.81 0.26 7.12
CA PRO A 64 4.36 0.31 7.03
C PRO A 64 3.61 0.21 8.36
N ILE A 65 4.16 -0.52 9.33
CA ILE A 65 3.59 -0.63 10.68
C ILE A 65 3.53 0.72 11.40
N VAL A 66 4.57 1.55 11.30
CA VAL A 66 4.61 2.89 11.89
C VAL A 66 3.55 3.73 11.22
N ARG A 67 3.48 3.74 9.89
CA ARG A 67 2.46 4.50 9.14
C ARG A 67 1.02 4.07 9.45
N HIS A 68 0.79 2.78 9.71
CA HIS A 68 -0.53 2.25 10.04
C HIS A 68 -1.04 2.80 11.38
N PHE A 69 -0.17 2.83 12.41
CA PHE A 69 -0.54 3.31 13.75
C PHE A 69 -0.37 4.82 13.94
N SER A 70 0.59 5.44 13.26
CA SER A 70 0.78 6.89 13.22
C SER A 70 -0.27 7.60 12.36
N ASN A 71 -1.17 6.88 11.70
CA ASN A 71 -2.21 7.46 10.85
C ASN A 71 -3.28 8.24 11.63
N THR A 72 -3.31 8.15 12.97
CA THR A 72 -4.05 9.07 13.84
C THR A 72 -3.37 10.45 13.93
N SER A 73 -2.08 10.53 13.60
CA SER A 73 -1.24 11.72 13.62
C SER A 73 -0.52 11.93 12.29
N LYS A 74 -1.06 11.46 11.15
CA LYS A 74 -0.63 12.04 9.87
C LYS A 74 -0.86 13.52 10.02
N GLN A 75 0.24 14.25 10.01
CA GLN A 75 0.29 15.69 10.06
C GLN A 75 -0.87 16.19 9.19
N LYS A 76 -1.97 16.61 9.81
CA LYS A 76 -2.77 17.67 9.19
C LYS A 76 -1.71 18.70 8.88
N LEU A 77 -1.44 18.94 7.60
CA LEU A 77 -0.53 19.99 7.23
C LEU A 77 -0.98 21.19 8.06
N LYS A 78 -0.04 21.83 8.76
CA LYS A 78 -0.37 22.91 9.70
C LYS A 78 -1.24 23.96 8.98
N GLU A 79 -0.99 24.12 7.68
CA GLU A 79 -1.89 24.64 6.66
C GLU A 79 -1.82 23.75 5.41
N ASN A 80 -2.95 23.47 4.76
CA ASN A 80 -2.95 22.84 3.44
C ASN A 80 -2.64 23.93 2.40
N PRO A 81 -1.63 23.75 1.53
CA PRO A 81 -1.36 24.72 0.47
C PRO A 81 -2.56 24.81 -0.47
N GLU A 82 -2.81 26.01 -0.99
CA GLU A 82 -3.77 26.22 -2.08
C GLU A 82 -3.27 25.46 -3.34
N VAL A 83 -4.19 24.75 -3.99
CA VAL A 83 -3.93 23.90 -5.16
C VAL A 83 -4.99 24.10 -6.23
N LEU A 84 -4.54 24.55 -7.41
CA LEU A 84 -5.36 24.59 -8.62
C LEU A 84 -5.75 23.16 -9.06
N ILE A 85 -7.05 22.90 -9.21
CA ILE A 85 -7.58 21.61 -9.66
C ILE A 85 -8.21 21.78 -11.04
N LYS A 86 -7.80 20.94 -12.00
CA LYS A 86 -8.44 20.86 -13.31
C LYS A 86 -9.64 19.93 -13.23
N ASP A 87 -10.81 20.49 -13.47
CA ASP A 87 -12.05 19.73 -13.56
C ASP A 87 -12.04 18.87 -14.84
N PRO A 88 -12.15 17.53 -14.72
CA PRO A 88 -12.13 16.64 -15.87
C PRO A 88 -13.36 16.78 -16.78
N GLU A 89 -14.50 17.25 -16.27
CA GLU A 89 -15.74 17.37 -17.04
C GLU A 89 -15.81 18.71 -17.78
N THR A 90 -15.53 19.82 -17.08
CA THR A 90 -15.59 21.17 -17.68
C THR A 90 -14.28 21.63 -18.32
N GLN A 91 -13.19 20.90 -18.07
CA GLN A 91 -11.81 21.25 -18.44
C GLN A 91 -11.30 22.58 -17.88
N GLN A 92 -12.08 23.25 -17.03
CA GLN A 92 -11.70 24.50 -16.40
C GLN A 92 -10.83 24.23 -15.17
N VAL A 93 -9.87 25.12 -14.94
CA VAL A 93 -9.09 25.11 -13.70
C VAL A 93 -9.88 25.90 -12.67
N GLN A 94 -10.16 25.27 -11.53
CA GLN A 94 -10.93 25.85 -10.42
C GLN A 94 -10.07 25.91 -9.16
N GLY A 95 -10.42 26.86 -8.28
CA GLY A 95 -9.74 27.11 -7.02
C GLY A 95 -8.48 27.98 -7.13
N PRO A 96 -7.82 28.22 -6.00
CA PRO A 96 -6.42 28.64 -5.89
C PRO A 96 -5.49 27.43 -5.69
#